data_AF-A0A7K7S9Q8-F1
#
_entry.id   AF-A0A7K7S9Q8-F1
#
_cell.length_a   1.000
_cell.length_b   1.000
_cell.length_c   1.000
_cell.angle_alpha   90.00
_cell.angle_beta   90.00
_cell.angle_gamma   90.00
#
_symmetry.space_group_name_H-M   'P 1'
#
loop_
_entity.id
_entity.type
_entity.pdbx_description
1 polymer ?
#
loop_
_entity_poly.entity_id
_entity_poly.type
_entity_poly.pdbx_seq_one_letter_code
_entity_poly.pdbx_strand_id
1 'polypeptide(L)'
;RHNGMIGNIYSMDLALQALETSSEFYAPRKWDRAQAFRVVYNHDYQQPMAIAQVLPPLVGKSYLNAGGVCHVPALPLSRPAASITVQFSITNTLKNYFHYSTSVEVPYNSTLLQVMKAARKEKPNIFCFKTKKTCWGPFVTSIHGLAGNKTERTYWQFFSCWSPLEEGVGTYKLKNWEHIQAIFSIY
;
A
#
# COMPACT_ATOMS: atom_id res chain seq x y z
N ARG A 1 3.26 20.17 8.48
CA ARG A 1 4.22 19.11 8.07
C ARG A 1 5.48 19.80 7.57
N HIS A 2 6.63 19.57 8.22
CA HIS A 2 7.88 20.33 7.99
C HIS A 2 8.89 19.63 7.06
N ASN A 3 8.53 18.48 6.48
CA ASN A 3 9.43 17.65 5.68
C ASN A 3 9.23 17.80 4.15
N GLY A 4 8.35 18.69 3.69
CA GLY A 4 8.09 18.90 2.25
C GLY A 4 7.15 17.87 1.59
N MET A 5 6.58 16.92 2.35
CA MET A 5 5.68 15.88 1.82
C MET A 5 4.21 16.31 1.80
N ILE A 6 3.55 16.12 0.66
CA ILE A 6 2.11 16.39 0.43
C ILE A 6 1.40 15.05 0.23
N GLY A 7 0.47 14.71 1.11
CA GLY A 7 -0.13 13.37 1.15
C GLY A 7 0.84 12.32 1.72
N ASN A 8 1.16 11.26 1.00
CA ASN A 8 2.20 10.29 1.34
C ASN A 8 3.18 10.09 0.17
N ILE A 9 4.14 9.18 0.33
CA ILE A 9 5.18 8.95 -0.68
C ILE A 9 4.63 8.46 -2.03
N TYR A 10 3.46 7.82 -2.02
CA TYR A 10 2.78 7.28 -3.20
C TYR A 10 1.79 8.26 -3.86
N SER A 11 1.54 9.42 -3.24
CA SER A 11 0.78 10.53 -3.84
C SER A 11 1.65 11.74 -4.18
N MET A 12 2.90 11.73 -3.72
CA MET A 12 3.80 12.88 -3.78
C MET A 12 4.19 13.23 -5.21
N ASP A 13 4.31 12.26 -6.10
CA ASP A 13 4.62 12.46 -7.52
C ASP A 13 3.50 13.24 -8.26
N LEU A 14 2.24 12.90 -8.00
CA LEU A 14 1.09 13.59 -8.57
C LEU A 14 0.98 15.01 -8.00
N ALA A 15 1.29 15.18 -6.71
CA ALA A 15 1.35 16.49 -6.08
C ALA A 15 2.47 17.37 -6.70
N LEU A 16 3.65 16.79 -6.96
CA LEU A 16 4.75 17.47 -7.66
C LEU A 16 4.29 17.95 -9.05
N GLN A 17 3.70 17.06 -9.86
CA GLN A 17 3.25 17.41 -11.21
C GLN A 17 2.16 18.50 -11.18
N ALA A 18 1.17 18.37 -10.30
CA ALA A 18 0.10 19.35 -10.18
C ALA A 18 0.65 20.74 -9.81
N LEU A 19 1.53 20.81 -8.80
CA LEU A 19 2.10 22.09 -8.34
C LEU A 19 3.06 22.71 -9.37
N GLU A 20 3.83 21.91 -10.10
CA GLU A 20 4.66 22.42 -11.20
C GLU A 20 3.82 23.05 -12.33
N THR A 21 2.61 22.56 -12.56
CA THR A 21 1.70 23.08 -13.59
C THR A 21 0.75 24.19 -13.12
N SER A 22 0.72 24.49 -11.81
CA SER A 22 -0.27 25.41 -11.20
C SER A 22 0.36 26.53 -10.38
N SER A 23 1.56 27.00 -10.79
CA SER A 23 2.35 28.01 -10.07
C SER A 23 1.61 29.32 -9.76
N GLU A 24 0.59 29.66 -10.55
CA GLU A 24 -0.22 30.86 -10.40
C GLU A 24 -1.18 30.82 -9.20
N PHE A 25 -1.51 29.64 -8.67
CA PHE A 25 -2.61 29.45 -7.72
C PHE A 25 -2.21 29.31 -6.25
N TYR A 26 -0.91 29.20 -5.93
CA TYR A 26 -0.45 29.03 -4.54
C TYR A 26 0.40 30.19 -4.01
N ALA A 27 0.57 31.27 -4.78
CA ALA A 27 1.09 32.53 -4.25
C ALA A 27 0.11 33.09 -3.18
N PRO A 28 0.60 33.65 -2.06
CA PRO A 28 1.99 34.00 -1.73
C PRO A 28 2.79 32.89 -1.01
N ARG A 29 2.21 31.70 -0.82
CA ARG A 29 2.83 30.62 -0.05
C ARG A 29 3.91 29.93 -0.89
N LYS A 30 5.18 30.27 -0.63
CA LYS A 30 6.32 29.64 -1.32
C LYS A 30 6.37 28.15 -0.96
N TRP A 31 6.31 27.31 -1.98
CA TRP A 31 6.53 25.87 -1.87
C TRP A 31 7.98 25.54 -2.22
N ASP A 32 8.66 24.81 -1.32
CA ASP A 32 10.05 24.37 -1.54
C ASP A 32 10.07 23.09 -2.39
N ARG A 33 10.17 23.30 -3.70
CA ARG A 33 10.29 22.22 -4.70
C ARG A 33 11.50 21.33 -4.44
N ALA A 34 12.64 21.89 -4.01
CA ALA A 34 13.87 21.13 -3.81
C ALA A 34 13.74 20.19 -2.61
N GLN A 35 13.09 20.65 -1.54
CA GLN A 35 12.76 19.81 -0.39
C GLN A 35 11.80 18.66 -0.78
N ALA A 36 10.75 18.98 -1.54
CA ALA A 36 9.77 18.01 -2.02
C ALA A 36 10.41 16.94 -2.94
N PHE A 37 11.27 17.35 -3.87
CA PHE A 37 11.99 16.45 -4.77
C PHE A 37 12.93 15.50 -4.01
N ARG A 38 13.64 16.00 -3.00
CA ARG A 38 14.57 15.18 -2.18
C ARG A 38 13.86 14.04 -1.43
N VAL A 39 12.63 14.26 -0.96
CA VAL A 39 11.84 13.22 -0.29
C VAL A 39 11.55 12.06 -1.24
N VAL A 40 11.20 12.39 -2.49
CA VAL A 40 10.85 11.43 -3.54
C VAL A 40 12.10 10.71 -4.06
N TYR A 41 13.16 11.46 -4.39
CA TYR A 41 14.39 10.91 -4.94
C TYR A 41 15.08 9.91 -4.00
N ASN A 42 15.04 10.15 -2.68
CA ASN A 42 15.70 9.29 -1.70
C ASN A 42 14.86 8.08 -1.26
N HIS A 43 13.65 7.90 -1.78
CA HIS A 43 12.82 6.76 -1.41
C HIS A 43 13.12 5.53 -2.28
N ASP A 44 13.20 4.37 -1.64
CA ASP A 44 13.41 3.10 -2.33
C ASP A 44 12.07 2.52 -2.81
N TYR A 45 11.76 2.72 -4.09
CA TYR A 45 10.54 2.22 -4.71
C TYR A 45 10.71 0.78 -5.17
N GLN A 46 10.04 -0.14 -4.48
CA GLN A 46 10.04 -1.56 -4.83
C GLN A 46 8.86 -1.95 -5.75
N GLN A 47 7.85 -1.09 -5.90
CA GLN A 47 6.64 -1.37 -6.67
C GLN A 47 6.69 -0.75 -8.08
N PRO A 48 6.59 -1.54 -9.16
CA PRO A 48 6.69 -1.04 -10.53
C PRO A 48 5.71 0.08 -10.87
N MET A 49 4.49 0.04 -10.35
CA MET A 49 3.51 1.11 -10.57
C MET A 49 3.90 2.41 -9.85
N ALA A 50 4.43 2.31 -8.62
CA ALA A 50 4.95 3.48 -7.91
C ALA A 50 6.15 4.09 -8.64
N ILE A 51 7.04 3.25 -9.19
CA ILE A 51 8.14 3.69 -10.07
C ILE A 51 7.59 4.40 -11.31
N ALA A 52 6.60 3.82 -11.98
CA ALA A 52 6.03 4.40 -13.19
C ALA A 52 5.37 5.78 -12.93
N GLN A 53 4.79 5.97 -11.76
CA GLN A 53 4.18 7.24 -11.36
C GLN A 53 5.21 8.31 -11.00
N VAL A 54 6.30 7.92 -10.33
CA VAL A 54 7.35 8.84 -9.88
C VAL A 54 8.36 9.19 -10.97
N LEU A 55 8.54 8.32 -11.97
CA LEU A 55 9.56 8.49 -12.99
C LEU A 55 9.42 9.81 -13.78
N PRO A 56 8.23 10.22 -14.28
CA PRO A 56 8.08 11.47 -15.01
C PRO A 56 8.61 12.70 -14.25
N PRO A 57 8.17 13.03 -13.02
CA PRO A 57 8.70 14.20 -12.31
C PRO A 57 10.19 14.08 -11.98
N LEU A 58 10.72 12.87 -11.75
CA LEU A 58 12.16 12.66 -11.51
C LEU A 58 13.03 13.02 -12.72
N VAL A 59 12.52 12.84 -13.94
CA VAL A 59 13.21 13.24 -15.17
C VAL A 59 12.78 14.61 -15.69
N GLY A 60 12.08 15.40 -14.87
CA GLY A 60 11.59 16.73 -15.24
C GLY A 60 10.54 16.70 -16.35
N LYS A 61 9.76 15.63 -16.44
CA LYS A 61 8.65 15.44 -17.39
C LYS A 61 7.32 15.39 -16.64
N SER A 62 6.25 15.72 -17.34
CA SER A 62 4.88 15.46 -16.90
C SER A 62 4.21 14.49 -17.87
N TYR A 63 3.03 13.96 -17.50
CA TYR A 63 2.21 13.15 -18.41
C TYR A 63 1.88 13.85 -19.75
N LEU A 64 2.04 15.18 -19.84
CA LEU A 64 1.87 15.95 -21.08
C LEU A 64 3.01 15.74 -22.09
N ASN A 65 4.14 15.15 -21.68
CA ASN A 65 5.34 14.91 -22.50
C ASN A 65 5.49 13.44 -22.92
N ALA A 66 4.40 12.66 -22.95
CA ALA A 66 4.46 11.22 -23.17
C ALA A 66 4.82 10.86 -24.63
N GLY A 67 6.09 10.53 -24.86
CA GLY A 67 6.60 9.92 -26.09
C GLY A 67 7.80 9.01 -25.83
N GLY A 68 7.63 7.71 -26.07
CA GLY A 68 8.69 6.68 -26.10
C GLY A 68 8.83 5.84 -24.82
N VAL A 69 8.88 4.51 -24.96
CA VAL A 69 9.03 3.52 -23.85
C VAL A 69 10.30 2.71 -24.06
N CYS A 70 11.05 2.42 -22.99
CA CYS A 70 12.14 1.43 -22.96
C CYS A 70 11.95 0.45 -21.78
N HIS A 71 12.28 -0.82 -22.00
CA HIS A 71 12.13 -1.93 -21.04
C HIS A 71 13.39 -2.16 -20.19
N VAL A 72 13.22 -2.64 -18.95
CA VAL A 72 14.30 -3.12 -18.08
C VAL A 72 13.91 -4.41 -17.33
N PRO A 73 14.83 -5.37 -17.12
CA PRO A 73 14.55 -6.63 -16.45
C PRO A 73 14.86 -6.60 -14.95
N ALA A 74 14.23 -7.52 -14.18
CA ALA A 74 14.36 -7.64 -12.73
C ALA A 74 15.32 -8.78 -12.31
N LEU A 75 15.98 -8.62 -11.16
CA LEU A 75 16.88 -9.59 -10.52
C LEU A 75 16.26 -10.18 -9.24
N PRO A 76 16.53 -11.44 -8.87
CA PRO A 76 16.08 -12.01 -7.61
C PRO A 76 17.20 -12.04 -6.56
N LEU A 77 16.81 -11.97 -5.27
CA LEU A 77 17.61 -12.47 -4.16
C LEU A 77 16.71 -13.02 -3.06
N SER A 78 17.02 -14.23 -2.58
CA SER A 78 16.50 -14.74 -1.32
C SER A 78 17.62 -15.50 -0.59
N ARG A 79 17.80 -15.17 0.69
CA ARG A 79 18.63 -15.87 1.67
C ARG A 79 17.69 -16.48 2.74
N PRO A 80 18.09 -17.53 3.47
CA PRO A 80 17.25 -18.12 4.50
C PRO A 80 17.09 -17.13 5.64
N ALA A 81 15.86 -16.88 6.06
CA ALA A 81 15.53 -15.84 7.00
C ALA A 81 14.81 -16.44 8.23
N ALA A 82 15.12 -15.92 9.42
CA ALA A 82 14.45 -16.23 10.68
C ALA A 82 12.92 -16.08 10.54
N SER A 83 12.12 -16.77 11.34
CA SER A 83 10.67 -16.55 11.36
C SER A 83 10.29 -15.32 12.18
N ILE A 84 9.16 -14.73 11.82
CA ILE A 84 8.49 -13.68 12.60
C ILE A 84 7.06 -14.13 12.93
N THR A 85 6.60 -13.72 14.11
CA THR A 85 5.22 -13.93 14.56
C THR A 85 4.43 -12.65 14.36
N VAL A 86 3.26 -12.76 13.75
CA VAL A 86 2.39 -11.61 13.46
C VAL A 86 1.00 -11.90 14.03
N GLN A 87 0.40 -10.92 14.68
CA GLN A 87 -1.01 -10.99 15.06
C GLN A 87 -1.87 -10.45 13.91
N PHE A 88 -2.80 -11.25 13.41
CA PHE A 88 -3.71 -10.85 12.35
C PHE A 88 -5.16 -10.95 12.82
N SER A 89 -5.88 -9.84 12.73
CA SER A 89 -7.30 -9.77 13.09
C SER A 89 -8.17 -9.25 11.97
N ILE A 90 -9.38 -9.78 11.88
CA ILE A 90 -10.43 -9.35 10.96
C ILE A 90 -11.62 -8.84 11.77
N THR A 91 -12.12 -7.66 11.42
CA THR A 91 -13.22 -7.01 12.15
C THR A 91 -14.24 -6.45 11.17
N ASN A 92 -15.52 -6.64 11.47
CA ASN A 92 -16.62 -5.96 10.82
C ASN A 92 -17.49 -5.29 11.88
N THR A 93 -17.62 -3.97 11.78
CA THR A 93 -18.45 -3.16 12.69
C THR A 93 -19.69 -2.58 12.01
N LEU A 94 -19.82 -2.70 10.69
CA LEU A 94 -20.89 -2.03 9.92
C LEU A 94 -22.25 -2.75 10.07
N LYS A 95 -22.28 -4.07 9.83
CA LYS A 95 -23.48 -4.92 9.95
C LYS A 95 -23.08 -6.34 10.30
N ASN A 96 -23.80 -7.02 11.21
CA ASN A 96 -23.44 -8.35 11.71
C ASN A 96 -22.01 -8.39 12.26
N TYR A 97 -21.85 -7.79 13.44
CA TYR A 97 -20.55 -7.66 14.09
C TYR A 97 -19.83 -8.99 14.19
N PHE A 98 -18.56 -9.00 13.78
CA PHE A 98 -17.65 -10.09 14.08
C PHE A 98 -16.24 -9.55 14.29
N HIS A 99 -15.49 -10.26 15.14
CA HIS A 99 -14.08 -10.03 15.37
C HIS A 99 -13.38 -11.36 15.57
N TYR A 100 -12.36 -11.63 14.76
CA TYR A 100 -11.53 -12.83 14.89
C TYR A 100 -10.06 -12.45 14.84
N SER A 101 -9.25 -13.11 15.67
CA SER A 101 -7.81 -12.87 15.76
C SER A 101 -7.05 -14.19 15.79
N THR A 102 -5.86 -14.20 15.21
CA THR A 102 -4.94 -15.34 15.24
C THR A 102 -3.50 -14.85 15.16
N SER A 103 -2.58 -15.61 15.72
CA SER A 103 -1.15 -15.37 15.57
C SER A 103 -0.61 -16.36 14.54
N VAL A 104 0.15 -15.87 13.57
CA VAL A 104 0.77 -16.71 12.54
C VAL A 104 2.27 -16.50 12.51
N GLU A 105 2.99 -17.58 12.25
CA GLU A 105 4.42 -17.57 12.04
C GLU A 105 4.72 -17.63 10.54
N VAL A 106 5.51 -16.68 10.05
CA VAL A 106 5.91 -16.59 8.65
C VAL A 106 7.41 -16.31 8.55
N PRO A 107 8.09 -16.69 7.45
CA PRO A 107 9.47 -16.29 7.24
C PRO A 107 9.64 -14.77 7.28
N TYR A 108 10.77 -14.29 7.80
CA TYR A 108 11.14 -12.88 7.75
C TYR A 108 11.15 -12.38 6.30
N ASN A 109 10.83 -11.10 6.12
CA ASN A 109 10.53 -10.48 4.82
C ASN A 109 9.29 -11.03 4.09
N SER A 110 8.43 -11.81 4.76
CA SER A 110 7.12 -12.14 4.20
C SER A 110 6.25 -10.90 4.02
N THR A 111 5.35 -10.97 3.04
CA THR A 111 4.34 -9.94 2.80
C THR A 111 3.07 -10.20 3.58
N LEU A 112 2.22 -9.19 3.75
CA LEU A 112 0.90 -9.35 4.38
C LEU A 112 0.04 -10.42 3.69
N LEU A 113 0.16 -10.57 2.37
CA LEU A 113 -0.52 -11.64 1.64
C LEU A 113 -0.07 -13.04 2.10
N GLN A 114 1.20 -13.23 2.45
CA GLN A 114 1.69 -14.51 2.99
C GLN A 114 1.16 -14.76 4.40
N VAL A 115 1.06 -13.73 5.24
CA VAL A 115 0.40 -13.79 6.56
C VAL A 115 -1.08 -14.19 6.41
N MET A 116 -1.82 -13.56 5.49
CA MET A 116 -3.21 -13.93 5.21
C MET A 116 -3.35 -15.38 4.72
N LYS A 117 -2.42 -15.86 3.88
CA LYS A 117 -2.39 -17.26 3.43
C LYS A 117 -2.12 -18.23 4.59
N ALA A 118 -1.23 -17.87 5.52
CA ALA A 118 -0.95 -18.66 6.72
C ALA A 118 -2.18 -18.72 7.64
N ALA A 119 -2.82 -17.58 7.92
CA ALA A 119 -4.03 -17.52 8.75
C ALA A 119 -5.18 -18.35 8.15
N ARG A 120 -5.33 -18.30 6.81
CA ARG A 120 -6.29 -19.15 6.08
C ARG A 120 -5.97 -20.63 6.20
N LYS A 121 -4.69 -21.02 6.21
CA LYS A 121 -4.28 -22.42 6.35
C LYS A 121 -4.64 -22.97 7.73
N GLU A 122 -4.46 -22.16 8.78
CA GLU A 122 -4.80 -22.56 10.15
C GLU A 122 -6.31 -22.61 10.39
N LYS A 123 -7.05 -21.59 9.94
CA LYS A 123 -8.47 -21.41 10.22
C LYS A 123 -9.22 -21.05 8.92
N PRO A 124 -9.42 -22.02 8.01
CA PRO A 124 -9.93 -21.76 6.65
C PRO A 124 -11.33 -21.19 6.62
N ASN A 125 -12.19 -21.55 7.57
CA ASN A 125 -13.57 -21.05 7.63
C ASN A 125 -13.63 -19.57 8.08
N ILE A 126 -12.64 -19.11 8.84
CA ILE A 126 -12.60 -17.75 9.40
C ILE A 126 -11.82 -16.82 8.48
N PHE A 127 -10.58 -17.19 8.13
CA PHE A 127 -9.68 -16.34 7.36
C PHE A 127 -9.69 -16.68 5.86
N CYS A 128 -10.79 -17.21 5.32
CA CYS A 128 -10.94 -17.30 3.87
C CYS A 128 -10.97 -15.91 3.26
N PHE A 129 -10.31 -15.72 2.11
CA PHE A 129 -10.29 -14.44 1.43
C PHE A 129 -10.20 -14.63 -0.09
N LYS A 130 -10.63 -13.61 -0.83
CA LYS A 130 -10.53 -13.52 -2.29
C LYS A 130 -9.70 -12.31 -2.67
N THR A 131 -8.97 -12.41 -3.78
CA THR A 131 -8.19 -11.30 -4.33
C THR A 131 -8.45 -11.14 -5.81
N LYS A 132 -8.24 -9.92 -6.31
CA LYS A 132 -8.22 -9.57 -7.73
C LYS A 132 -6.85 -8.99 -8.08
N LYS A 133 -6.27 -9.40 -9.19
CA LYS A 133 -5.02 -8.81 -9.71
C LYS A 133 -5.29 -7.39 -10.24
N THR A 134 -4.43 -6.44 -9.89
CA THR A 134 -4.44 -5.06 -10.38
C THR A 134 -3.01 -4.63 -10.75
N CYS A 135 -2.85 -3.45 -11.37
CA CYS A 135 -1.52 -2.88 -11.64
C CYS A 135 -0.73 -2.56 -10.36
N TRP A 136 -1.44 -2.37 -9.23
CA TRP A 136 -0.88 -2.17 -7.90
C TRP A 136 -0.64 -3.48 -7.12
N GLY A 137 -0.83 -4.63 -7.77
CA GLY A 137 -0.73 -5.94 -7.17
C GLY A 137 -2.08 -6.51 -6.71
N PRO A 138 -2.08 -7.48 -5.78
CA PRO A 138 -3.28 -8.18 -5.34
C PRO A 138 -4.16 -7.27 -4.46
N PHE A 139 -5.38 -7.00 -4.93
CA PHE A 139 -6.41 -6.28 -4.18
C PHE A 139 -7.34 -7.26 -3.48
N VAL A 140 -7.55 -7.10 -2.17
CA VAL A 140 -8.42 -7.97 -1.38
C VAL A 140 -9.87 -7.56 -1.60
N THR A 141 -10.68 -8.47 -2.17
CA THR A 141 -12.08 -8.19 -2.49
C THR A 141 -13.05 -8.73 -1.44
N SER A 142 -12.64 -9.73 -0.68
CA SER A 142 -13.48 -10.35 0.35
C SER A 142 -12.63 -11.05 1.40
N ILE A 143 -13.09 -11.03 2.66
CA ILE A 143 -12.57 -11.80 3.79
C ILE A 143 -13.77 -12.38 4.55
N HIS A 144 -13.66 -13.61 5.03
CA HIS A 144 -14.72 -14.32 5.76
C HIS A 144 -16.07 -14.33 5.00
N GLY A 145 -16.01 -14.51 3.68
CA GLY A 145 -17.20 -14.49 2.82
C GLY A 145 -17.83 -13.11 2.59
N LEU A 146 -17.43 -12.07 3.33
CA LEU A 146 -17.94 -10.71 3.19
C LEU A 146 -17.12 -9.95 2.13
N ALA A 147 -17.79 -9.51 1.07
CA ALA A 147 -17.16 -8.80 -0.05
C ALA A 147 -17.40 -7.29 0.01
N GLY A 148 -16.42 -6.51 -0.44
CA GLY A 148 -16.62 -5.08 -0.66
C GLY A 148 -17.57 -4.82 -1.83
N ASN A 149 -18.35 -3.76 -1.75
CA ASN A 149 -19.37 -3.39 -2.72
C ASN A 149 -19.18 -1.94 -3.17
N LYS A 150 -19.11 -1.71 -4.48
CA LYS A 150 -18.90 -0.37 -5.07
C LYS A 150 -20.10 0.57 -4.85
N THR A 151 -21.31 0.03 -4.94
CA THR A 151 -22.56 0.80 -4.76
C THR A 151 -22.74 1.22 -3.31
N GLU A 152 -22.44 0.31 -2.38
CA GLU A 152 -22.48 0.58 -0.94
C GLU A 152 -21.21 1.27 -0.41
N ARG A 153 -20.22 1.48 -1.29
CA ARG A 153 -18.91 2.07 -0.99
C ARG A 153 -18.20 1.36 0.16
N THR A 154 -18.30 0.03 0.22
CA THR A 154 -17.67 -0.81 1.26
C THR A 154 -16.42 -1.52 0.75
N TYR A 155 -15.43 -1.69 1.61
CA TYR A 155 -14.15 -2.33 1.28
C TYR A 155 -13.43 -2.85 2.54
N TRP A 156 -12.37 -3.63 2.34
CA TRP A 156 -11.48 -4.07 3.40
C TRP A 156 -10.27 -3.13 3.50
N GLN A 157 -10.19 -2.40 4.62
CA GLN A 157 -9.09 -1.51 4.93
C GLN A 157 -8.12 -2.19 5.90
N PHE A 158 -6.82 -2.01 5.67
CA PHE A 158 -5.78 -2.62 6.49
C PHE A 158 -5.07 -1.58 7.34
N PHE A 159 -4.72 -1.99 8.56
CA PHE A 159 -4.03 -1.16 9.54
C PHE A 159 -2.87 -1.94 10.17
N SER A 160 -1.79 -1.24 10.48
CA SER A 160 -0.80 -1.67 11.48
C SER A 160 -1.11 -0.93 12.78
N CYS A 161 -1.55 -1.69 13.79
CA CYS A 161 -2.18 -1.16 14.99
C CYS A 161 -3.31 -0.17 14.63
N TRP A 162 -3.07 1.13 14.81
CA TRP A 162 -4.05 2.21 14.59
C TRP A 162 -3.84 2.99 13.29
N SER A 163 -2.74 2.72 12.55
CA SER A 163 -2.38 3.47 11.36
C SER A 163 -2.78 2.71 10.09
N PRO A 164 -3.51 3.32 9.15
CA PRO A 164 -3.84 2.67 7.89
C PRO A 164 -2.57 2.37 7.10
N LEU A 165 -2.53 1.22 6.44
CA LEU A 165 -1.40 0.86 5.58
C LEU A 165 -1.39 1.74 4.33
N GLU A 166 -0.21 2.21 3.96
CA GLU A 166 0.03 2.95 2.72
C GLU A 166 0.36 2.04 1.53
N GLU A 167 0.54 0.74 1.81
CA GLU A 167 0.98 -0.29 0.87
C GLU A 167 -0.06 -1.41 0.74
N GLY A 168 -0.05 -2.08 -0.41
CA GLY A 168 -0.92 -3.21 -0.66
C GLY A 168 -0.47 -4.49 0.05
N VAL A 169 -1.38 -5.44 0.22
CA VAL A 169 -1.07 -6.72 0.91
C VAL A 169 0.05 -7.52 0.22
N GLY A 170 0.28 -7.30 -1.07
CA GLY A 170 1.35 -7.96 -1.82
C GLY A 170 2.74 -7.37 -1.61
N THR A 171 2.85 -6.22 -0.95
CA THR A 171 4.07 -5.38 -0.93
C THR A 171 4.50 -5.11 0.50
N TYR A 172 3.52 -4.79 1.36
CA TYR A 172 3.75 -4.46 2.76
C TYR A 172 4.51 -5.56 3.50
N LYS A 173 5.65 -5.17 4.08
CA LYS A 173 6.55 -6.02 4.87
C LYS A 173 6.27 -5.82 6.36
N LEU A 174 6.15 -6.93 7.08
CA LEU A 174 5.78 -6.91 8.48
C LEU A 174 7.00 -6.93 9.40
N LYS A 175 6.81 -6.40 10.60
CA LYS A 175 7.73 -6.51 11.73
C LYS A 175 7.32 -7.65 12.65
N ASN A 176 8.29 -8.17 13.40
CA ASN A 176 7.99 -9.18 14.40
C ASN A 176 7.06 -8.60 15.48
N TRP A 177 6.07 -9.38 15.89
CA TRP A 177 4.99 -9.03 16.82
C TRP A 177 4.10 -7.88 16.38
N GLU A 178 4.10 -7.54 15.09
CA GLU A 178 3.20 -6.52 14.56
C GLU A 178 1.75 -7.01 14.57
N HIS A 179 0.83 -6.13 14.96
CA HIS A 179 -0.60 -6.39 14.92
C HIS A 179 -1.23 -5.76 13.69
N ILE A 180 -1.63 -6.61 12.75
CA ILE A 180 -2.35 -6.19 11.55
C ILE A 180 -3.85 -6.40 11.71
N GLN A 181 -4.60 -5.36 11.40
CA GLN A 181 -6.06 -5.38 11.43
C GLN A 181 -6.61 -5.18 10.03
N ALA A 182 -7.48 -6.08 9.59
CA ALA A 182 -8.33 -5.87 8.42
C ALA A 182 -9.73 -5.50 8.92
N ILE A 183 -10.15 -4.28 8.65
CA ILE A 183 -11.43 -3.73 9.10
C ILE A 183 -12.31 -3.52 7.88
N PHE A 184 -13.54 -4.02 7.94
CA PHE A 184 -14.55 -3.74 6.91
C PHE A 184 -15.08 -2.32 7.09
N SER A 185 -14.81 -1.47 6.10
CA SER A 185 -14.97 -0.02 6.16
C SER A 185 -15.80 0.51 5.00
N ILE A 186 -16.20 1.78 5.10
CA ILE A 186 -16.78 2.58 4.02
C ILE A 186 -15.80 3.64 3.50
N TYR A 187 -15.90 4.03 2.23
CA TYR A 187 -15.11 5.12 1.61
C TYR A 187 -16.01 6.15 0.93
#